data_AF-A0A7Z7JHP1-F1
#
_entry.id   AF-A0A7Z7JHP1-F1
#
_cell.length_a   1.000
_cell.length_b   1.000
_cell.length_c   1.000
_cell.angle_alpha   90.00
_cell.angle_beta   90.00
_cell.angle_gamma   90.00
#
_symmetry.space_group_name_H-M   'P 1'
#
loop_
_entity.id
_entity.type
_entity.pdbx_description
1 polymer ?
#
loop_
_entity_poly.entity_id
_entity_poly.type
_entity_poly.pdbx_seq_one_letter_code
_entity_poly.pdbx_strand_id
1 'polypeptide(L)'
;MHISFTHWVSRNRTRCFALQRIGTSSIHLVFTMRDATYPEFYFATATAVWVWIDKESGKSAPVPASLRARCLEFLPDVQGEDR
;
A
#
# COMPACT_ATOMS: atom_id res chain seq x y z
N MET A 1 2.55 21.03 7.08
CA MET A 1 1.90 20.43 5.89
C MET A 1 1.28 19.11 6.32
N HIS A 2 -0.02 19.10 6.64
CA HIS A 2 -0.72 17.95 7.22
C HIS A 2 -1.64 17.35 6.15
N ILE A 3 -1.11 16.41 5.36
CA ILE A 3 -1.91 15.73 4.32
C ILE A 3 -2.72 14.64 5.02
N SER A 4 -3.99 14.92 5.27
CA SER A 4 -4.92 13.99 5.92
C SER A 4 -5.52 13.05 4.86
N PHE A 5 -4.87 11.92 4.60
CA PHE A 5 -5.40 10.84 3.76
C PHE A 5 -6.66 10.17 4.37
N THR A 6 -6.96 10.47 5.63
CA THR A 6 -7.97 9.77 6.45
C THR A 6 -9.42 10.19 6.17
N HIS A 7 -9.67 11.41 5.68
CA HIS A 7 -11.04 11.93 5.59
C HIS A 7 -11.84 11.43 4.38
N TRP A 8 -11.18 11.02 3.29
CA TRP A 8 -11.89 10.48 2.12
C TRP A 8 -12.32 9.02 2.32
N VAL A 9 -11.59 8.26 3.14
CA VAL A 9 -11.78 6.81 3.29
C VAL A 9 -12.91 6.40 4.24
N SER A 10 -13.66 7.37 4.79
CA SER A 10 -14.67 7.15 5.84
C SER A 10 -16.06 6.79 5.31
N ARG A 11 -16.41 7.12 4.06
CA ARG A 11 -17.80 6.93 3.56
C ARG A 11 -18.04 5.76 2.61
N ASN A 12 -17.02 5.22 1.95
CA ASN A 12 -17.23 4.29 0.83
C ASN A 12 -16.52 2.95 1.05
N ARG A 13 -17.32 1.88 1.16
CA ARG A 13 -16.90 0.50 1.42
C ARG A 13 -16.32 -0.21 0.19
N THR A 14 -15.38 0.42 -0.51
CA THR A 14 -14.62 -0.26 -1.57
C THR A 14 -13.18 0.18 -1.55
N ARG A 15 -12.44 -0.25 -0.52
CA ARG A 15 -10.99 -0.03 -0.43
C ARG A 15 -10.29 -1.16 -1.20
N CYS A 16 -10.05 -0.96 -2.49
CA CYS A 16 -9.15 -1.82 -3.26
C CYS A 16 -7.73 -1.25 -3.12
N PHE A 17 -7.07 -1.55 -2.00
CA PHE A 17 -5.61 -1.38 -1.92
C PHE A 17 -4.95 -2.75 -2.02
N ALA A 18 -3.90 -2.84 -2.82
CA ALA A 18 -3.10 -4.04 -3.00
C ALA A 18 -1.68 -3.80 -2.50
N LEU A 19 -1.15 -4.76 -1.75
CA LEU A 19 0.27 -4.81 -1.47
C LEU A 19 0.97 -5.34 -2.72
N GLN A 20 1.76 -4.50 -3.37
CA GLN A 20 2.48 -4.89 -4.58
C GLN A 20 3.82 -5.55 -4.26
N ARG A 21 4.54 -5.02 -3.27
CA ARG A 21 5.88 -5.48 -2.91
C ARG A 21 6.24 -5.07 -1.48
N ILE A 22 7.02 -5.91 -0.82
CA ILE A 22 7.73 -5.57 0.41
C ILE A 22 9.25 -5.71 0.20
N GLY A 23 9.98 -4.63 0.45
CA GLY A 23 11.45 -4.59 0.47
C GLY A 23 11.99 -4.82 1.89
N THR A 24 13.30 -4.62 2.09
CA THR A 24 13.91 -4.68 3.43
C THR A 24 13.43 -3.54 4.31
N SER A 25 13.38 -2.33 3.76
CA SER A 25 13.07 -1.09 4.48
C SER A 25 11.86 -0.36 3.89
N SER A 26 11.14 -0.97 2.94
CA SER A 26 10.03 -0.31 2.24
C SER A 26 8.84 -1.22 1.96
N ILE A 27 7.68 -0.61 1.74
CA ILE A 27 6.44 -1.26 1.34
C ILE A 27 5.87 -0.47 0.16
N HIS A 28 5.49 -1.17 -0.91
CA HIS A 28 4.84 -0.60 -2.09
C HIS A 28 3.36 -0.94 -2.08
N LEU A 29 2.53 0.10 -2.09
CA LEU A 29 1.08 0.01 -2.03
C LEU A 29 0.48 0.59 -3.32
N VAL A 30 -0.51 -0.10 -3.85
CA VAL A 30 -1.29 0.35 -5.00
C VAL A 30 -2.72 0.58 -4.52
N PHE A 31 -3.28 1.74 -4.86
CA PHE A 31 -4.63 2.15 -4.52
C PHE A 31 -5.42 2.36 -5.80
N THR A 32 -6.51 1.62 -5.98
CA THR A 32 -7.43 1.85 -7.09
C THR A 32 -8.60 2.69 -6.61
N MET A 33 -8.83 3.81 -7.29
CA MET A 33 -9.93 4.74 -7.02
C MET A 33 -11.07 4.46 -8.01
N ARG A 34 -12.24 4.15 -7.47
CA ARG A 34 -13.49 3.88 -8.20
C ARG A 34 -14.62 4.71 -7.62
N ASP A 35 -15.67 4.93 -8.41
CA ASP A 35 -16.90 5.51 -7.88
C ASP A 35 -17.55 4.51 -6.91
N ALA A 36 -18.14 5.01 -5.83
CA ALA A 36 -18.79 4.14 -4.86
C ALA A 36 -20.23 3.79 -5.24
N THR A 37 -20.88 4.66 -6.00
CA THR A 37 -22.22 4.44 -6.57
C THR A 37 -22.13 3.56 -7.80
N TYR A 38 -21.05 3.70 -8.57
CA TYR A 38 -20.80 2.98 -9.81
C TYR A 38 -19.41 2.31 -9.82
N PRO A 39 -19.22 1.18 -9.09
CA PRO A 39 -17.92 0.53 -8.91
C PRO A 39 -17.24 0.07 -10.21
N GLU A 40 -17.98 -0.04 -11.30
CA GLU A 40 -17.47 -0.32 -12.65
C GLU A 40 -16.65 0.84 -13.23
N PHE A 41 -16.89 2.09 -12.78
CA PHE A 41 -16.12 3.24 -13.25
C PHE A 41 -14.82 3.37 -12.48
N TYR A 42 -13.74 3.05 -13.19
CA TYR A 42 -12.37 3.32 -12.78
C TYR A 42 -12.03 4.80 -13.04
N PHE A 43 -11.48 5.49 -12.03
CA PHE A 43 -10.99 6.85 -12.20
C PHE A 43 -9.48 6.91 -12.32
N ALA A 44 -8.79 6.29 -11.35
CA ALA A 44 -7.35 6.44 -11.23
C ALA A 44 -6.73 5.34 -10.37
N THR A 45 -5.42 5.16 -10.56
CA THR A 45 -4.57 4.36 -9.70
C THR A 45 -3.52 5.27 -9.10
N ALA A 46 -3.34 5.18 -7.79
CA ALA A 46 -2.28 5.84 -7.08
C ALA A 46 -1.32 4.80 -6.51
N THR A 47 -0.03 5.10 -6.51
CA THR A 47 0.98 4.26 -5.88
C THR A 47 1.64 5.04 -4.74
N ALA A 48 1.90 4.36 -3.64
CA ALA A 48 2.66 4.91 -2.52
C ALA A 48 3.77 3.95 -2.12
N VAL A 49 4.93 4.51 -1.79
CA VAL A 49 6.03 3.78 -1.19
C VAL A 49 6.24 4.32 0.20
N TRP A 50 6.14 3.44 1.20
CA TRP A 50 6.48 3.77 2.57
C TRP A 50 7.88 3.25 2.87
N VAL A 51 8.72 4.08 3.48
CA VAL A 51 10.09 3.73 3.83
C VAL A 51 10.27 3.92 5.33
N TRP A 52 10.84 2.93 5.98
CA TRP A 52 11.20 3.01 7.39
C TRP A 52 12.55 3.70 7.52
N ILE A 53 12.57 4.76 8.30
CA ILE A 53 13.76 5.55 8.61
C ILE A 53 13.97 5.51 10.12
N ASP A 54 15.17 5.16 10.53
CA ASP A 54 15.59 5.30 11.91
C ASP A 54 15.73 6.79 12.25
N LYS A 55 15.07 7.22 13.32
CA LYS A 55 14.92 8.65 13.65
C LYS A 55 16.25 9.27 14.09
N GLU A 56 17.11 8.50 14.76
CA GLU A 56 18.37 9.01 15.29
C GLU A 56 19.45 9.13 14.22
N SER A 57 19.61 8.09 13.41
CA SER A 57 20.63 8.03 12.36
C SER A 57 20.17 8.65 11.02
N GLY A 58 18.87 8.83 10.81
CA GLY A 58 18.28 9.28 9.54
C GLY A 58 18.42 8.25 8.41
N LYS A 59 18.94 7.06 8.70
CA LYS A 59 19.16 6.00 7.71
C LYS A 59 17.93 5.12 7.58
N SER A 60 17.81 4.44 6.44
CA SER A 60 16.77 3.42 6.28
C SER A 60 16.92 2.30 7.31
N ALA A 61 15.82 1.91 7.91
CA ALA A 61 15.73 0.83 8.89
C ALA A 61 14.86 -0.30 8.35
N PRO A 62 15.07 -1.55 8.77
CA PRO A 62 14.21 -2.65 8.37
C PRO A 62 12.75 -2.40 8.71
N VAL A 63 11.85 -2.88 7.84
CA VAL A 63 10.42 -2.93 8.14
C VAL A 63 10.21 -3.77 9.43
N PRO A 64 9.39 -3.32 10.39
CA PRO A 64 9.12 -4.06 11.61
C PRO A 64 8.68 -5.50 11.32
N ALA A 65 9.25 -6.47 12.05
CA ALA A 65 9.05 -7.89 11.77
C ALA A 65 7.57 -8.31 11.77
N SER A 66 6.77 -7.78 12.69
CA SER A 66 5.33 -8.03 12.78
C SER A 66 4.57 -7.52 11.54
N LEU A 67 4.92 -6.32 11.06
CA LEU A 67 4.34 -5.75 9.86
C LEU A 67 4.78 -6.52 8.61
N ARG A 68 6.07 -6.89 8.54
CA ARG A 68 6.61 -7.70 7.45
C ARG A 68 5.88 -9.04 7.33
N ALA A 69 5.68 -9.74 8.45
CA ALA A 69 4.94 -11.00 8.48
C ALA A 69 3.52 -10.82 7.91
N ARG A 70 2.80 -9.78 8.35
CA ARG A 70 1.47 -9.46 7.80
C ARG A 70 1.50 -9.16 6.31
N CYS A 71 2.45 -8.35 5.85
CA CYS A 71 2.57 -8.06 4.44
C CYS A 71 2.77 -9.33 3.60
N LEU A 72 3.57 -10.28 4.07
CA LEU A 72 3.77 -11.54 3.35
C LEU A 72 2.48 -12.37 3.22
N GLU A 73 1.51 -12.23 4.13
CA GLU A 73 0.18 -12.87 4.04
C GLU A 73 -0.71 -12.27 2.92
N PHE A 74 -0.45 -11.01 2.53
CA PHE A 74 -1.27 -10.25 1.57
C PHE A 74 -0.56 -10.00 0.24
N LEU A 75 0.66 -10.49 0.06
CA LEU A 75 1.26 -10.49 -1.27
C LEU A 75 0.41 -11.39 -2.16
N PRO A 76 0.02 -10.94 -3.36
CA PRO A 76 -0.58 -11.84 -4.32
C PRO A 76 0.41 -12.99 -4.53
N ASP A 77 -0.10 -14.23 -4.51
CA ASP A 77 0.66 -15.37 -5.03
C ASP A 77 1.14 -14.93 -6.41
N VAL A 78 2.46 -14.85 -6.57
CA VAL A 78 3.06 -14.62 -7.87
C VAL A 78 2.79 -15.89 -8.67
N GLN A 79 1.59 -16.02 -9.24
CA GLN A 79 1.37 -16.95 -10.33
C GLN A 79 2.27 -16.43 -11.44
N GLY A 80 3.33 -17.18 -11.70
CA GLY A 80 4.32 -16.84 -12.71
C GLY A 80 3.64 -16.50 -14.02
N GLU A 81 3.79 -15.25 -14.45
CA GLU A 81 3.98 -15.01 -15.87
C GLU A 81 5.44 -15.39 -16.17
N ASP A 82 5.56 -16.63 -16.63
CA ASP A 82 6.68 -17.12 -17.41
C ASP A 82 6.99 -16.15 -18.56
N ARG A 83 8.29 -15.82 -18.68
CA ARG A 83 9.04 -15.37 -19.88
C ARG A 83 9.14 -13.87 -20.17
#